data_AF-A0A935BNR0-F1
#
_entry.id   AF-A0A935BNR0-F1
#
_cell.length_a   1.000
_cell.length_b   1.000
_cell.length_c   1.000
_cell.angle_alpha   90.00
_cell.angle_beta   90.00
_cell.angle_gamma   90.00
#
_symmetry.space_group_name_H-M   'P 1'
#
loop_
_entity.id
_entity.type
_entity.pdbx_description
1 polymer ?
#
loop_
_entity_poly.entity_id
_entity_poly.type
_entity_poly.pdbx_seq_one_letter_code
_entity_poly.pdbx_strand_id
1 'polypeptide(L)'
;MLRLIRGGEDTYLELKVKLSNSEKIAQGIVALANTDGGTIIFGVNDQLRIEGVSNPEWVQQELVRICREEIVPPLVPIIDTIAFDSGKRVVALDVDGRKRPYRTKDGRFYLRFGAEKREVSRDELSVWLDDLRPLGFETIPLQTVTEDDFDDALLWSFASGFDDDAPNRSLYQTSDFLRKDLLLAVGNTDDFFPTVAAVLLFAKSERVPELLPRSNVTVARYSGDNGTAQLIEAVEVKGIY
;
A
#
# COMPACT_ATOMS: atom_id res chain seq x y z
N MET A 1 5.31 24.34 -15.80
CA MET A 1 4.75 23.42 -16.81
C MET A 1 5.53 23.40 -18.13
N LEU A 2 5.61 24.48 -18.93
CA LEU A 2 6.28 24.47 -20.24
C LEU A 2 7.79 24.12 -20.24
N ARG A 3 8.46 24.19 -19.09
CA ARG A 3 9.89 23.88 -18.94
C ARG A 3 10.20 22.37 -18.94
N LEU A 4 9.21 21.51 -18.63
CA LEU A 4 9.34 20.05 -18.60
C LEU A 4 9.36 19.43 -20.01
N ILE A 5 8.70 20.06 -20.98
CA ILE A 5 8.51 19.49 -22.33
C ILE A 5 9.83 19.41 -23.13
N ARG A 6 10.89 20.16 -22.77
CA ARG A 6 12.13 20.18 -23.57
C ARG A 6 12.99 18.91 -23.45
N GLY A 7 12.71 18.04 -22.46
CA GLY A 7 13.48 16.82 -22.20
C GLY A 7 12.98 15.56 -22.91
N GLY A 8 11.77 15.56 -23.46
CA GLY A 8 11.09 14.32 -23.86
C GLY A 8 10.33 13.68 -22.71
N GLU A 9 9.85 12.45 -22.91
CA GLU A 9 9.36 11.62 -21.81
C GLU A 9 10.51 11.25 -20.86
N ASP A 10 10.22 11.23 -19.58
CA ASP A 10 11.16 10.83 -18.53
C ASP A 10 10.39 10.13 -17.40
N THR A 11 11.06 9.89 -16.26
CA THR A 11 10.46 9.26 -15.08
C THR A 11 9.18 9.95 -14.59
N TYR A 12 9.08 11.27 -14.77
CA TYR A 12 8.04 12.13 -14.22
C TYR A 12 7.13 12.73 -15.28
N LEU A 13 7.42 12.56 -16.57
CA LEU A 13 6.63 13.09 -17.68
C LEU A 13 6.28 11.99 -18.69
N GLU A 14 4.98 11.77 -18.88
CA GLU A 14 4.44 10.93 -19.96
C GLU A 14 3.68 11.81 -20.97
N LEU A 15 3.93 11.60 -22.26
CA LEU A 15 3.29 12.31 -23.35
C LEU A 15 2.32 11.37 -24.06
N LYS A 16 1.15 11.91 -24.42
CA LYS A 16 0.13 11.20 -25.19
C LYS A 16 -0.44 12.12 -26.24
N VAL A 17 -0.59 11.61 -27.46
CA VAL A 17 -1.34 12.34 -28.50
C VAL A 17 -2.84 12.40 -28.15
N LYS A 18 -3.38 11.32 -27.59
CA LYS A 18 -4.81 11.21 -27.23
C LYS A 18 -5.03 10.25 -26.07
N LEU A 19 -6.16 10.40 -25.37
CA LEU A 19 -6.67 9.42 -24.42
C LEU A 19 -7.51 8.40 -25.20
N SER A 20 -6.98 7.19 -25.41
CA SER A 20 -7.66 6.16 -26.22
C SER A 20 -7.84 4.79 -25.57
N ASN A 21 -7.14 4.51 -24.46
CA ASN A 21 -7.25 3.26 -23.74
C ASN A 21 -7.18 3.56 -22.24
N SER A 22 -8.31 3.49 -21.56
CA SER A 22 -8.43 3.81 -20.14
C SER A 22 -7.53 2.92 -19.26
N GLU A 23 -7.42 1.64 -19.57
CA GLU A 23 -6.57 0.68 -18.84
C GLU A 23 -5.10 1.10 -18.90
N LYS A 24 -4.56 1.39 -20.10
CA LYS A 24 -3.16 1.83 -20.27
C LYS A 24 -2.89 3.17 -19.60
N ILE A 25 -3.88 4.04 -19.53
CA ILE A 25 -3.79 5.32 -18.83
C ILE A 25 -3.81 5.09 -17.31
N ALA A 26 -4.69 4.22 -16.81
CA ALA A 26 -4.71 3.83 -15.39
C ALA A 26 -3.36 3.25 -14.95
N GLN A 27 -2.77 2.36 -15.76
CA GLN A 27 -1.43 1.81 -15.52
C GLN A 27 -0.35 2.91 -15.45
N GLY A 28 -0.41 3.91 -16.34
CA GLY A 28 0.51 5.06 -16.32
C GLY A 28 0.35 5.94 -15.08
N ILE A 29 -0.88 6.20 -14.66
CA ILE A 29 -1.18 6.96 -13.44
C ILE A 29 -0.69 6.21 -12.20
N VAL A 30 -0.98 4.91 -12.10
CA VAL A 30 -0.50 4.04 -11.01
C VAL A 30 1.03 4.02 -10.97
N ALA A 31 1.71 3.90 -12.10
CA ALA A 31 3.17 3.92 -12.17
C ALA A 31 3.77 5.23 -11.64
N LEU A 32 3.21 6.38 -12.03
CA LEU A 32 3.64 7.69 -11.52
C LEU A 32 3.37 7.78 -10.01
N ALA A 33 2.15 7.48 -9.57
CA ALA A 33 1.75 7.59 -8.17
C ALA A 33 2.57 6.69 -7.23
N ASN A 34 3.04 5.53 -7.70
CA ASN A 34 3.87 4.62 -6.91
C ASN A 34 5.36 4.97 -6.91
N THR A 35 5.83 5.77 -7.87
CA THR A 35 7.23 6.17 -7.95
C THR A 35 7.44 7.42 -7.10
N ASP A 36 7.10 8.62 -7.58
CA ASP A 36 7.17 9.88 -6.82
C ASP A 36 6.20 10.95 -7.40
N GLY A 37 5.19 10.51 -8.15
CA GLY A 37 4.27 11.39 -8.88
C GLY A 37 4.79 11.79 -10.26
N GLY A 38 4.19 12.82 -10.84
CA GLY A 38 4.56 13.37 -12.15
C GLY A 38 3.34 13.81 -12.96
N THR A 39 3.55 14.09 -14.24
CA THR A 39 2.52 14.66 -15.11
C THR A 39 2.33 13.83 -16.38
N ILE A 40 1.06 13.61 -16.76
CA ILE A 40 0.70 13.09 -18.08
C ILE A 40 0.12 14.23 -18.92
N ILE A 41 0.69 14.49 -20.10
CA ILE A 41 0.22 15.54 -21.02
C ILE A 41 -0.42 14.90 -22.26
N PHE A 42 -1.68 15.24 -22.51
CA PHE A 42 -2.47 14.84 -23.66
C PHE A 42 -2.50 15.92 -24.75
N GLY A 43 -2.35 15.51 -26.01
CA GLY A 43 -2.25 16.39 -27.17
C GLY A 43 -0.82 16.74 -27.57
N VAL A 44 0.18 15.97 -27.13
CA VAL A 44 1.60 16.15 -27.50
C VAL A 44 2.15 14.81 -28.00
N ASN A 45 2.91 14.84 -29.09
CA ASN A 45 3.56 13.65 -29.62
C ASN A 45 5.01 13.50 -29.08
N ASP A 46 5.62 12.35 -29.37
CA ASP A 46 6.96 11.99 -28.87
C ASP A 46 8.07 12.91 -29.43
N GLN A 47 7.80 13.65 -30.52
CA GLN A 47 8.68 14.68 -31.07
C GLN A 47 8.39 16.07 -30.49
N LEU A 48 7.67 16.14 -29.36
CA LEU A 48 7.33 17.37 -28.63
C LEU A 48 6.46 18.36 -29.41
N ARG A 49 5.77 17.90 -30.46
CA ARG A 49 4.85 18.74 -31.22
C ARG A 49 3.47 18.74 -30.57
N ILE A 50 2.89 19.94 -30.49
CA ILE A 50 1.53 20.13 -29.99
C ILE A 50 0.56 19.73 -31.09
N GLU A 51 -0.05 18.57 -30.94
CA GLU A 51 -1.15 18.10 -31.78
C GLU A 51 -2.49 18.67 -31.32
N GLY A 52 -2.63 18.86 -30.01
CA GLY A 52 -3.85 19.26 -29.34
C GLY A 52 -4.83 18.11 -29.14
N VAL A 53 -5.85 18.35 -28.31
CA VAL A 53 -6.99 17.44 -28.13
C VAL A 53 -8.25 18.09 -28.70
N SER A 54 -9.08 17.29 -29.39
CA SER A 54 -10.31 17.77 -30.02
C SER A 54 -11.41 18.11 -29.01
N ASN A 55 -11.50 17.35 -27.91
CA ASN A 55 -12.49 17.53 -26.86
C ASN A 55 -11.82 17.45 -25.47
N PRO A 56 -11.16 18.52 -24.99
CA PRO A 56 -10.50 18.52 -23.70
C PRO A 56 -11.47 18.35 -22.53
N GLU A 57 -12.72 18.82 -22.66
CA GLU A 57 -13.75 18.64 -21.63
C GLU A 57 -14.05 17.16 -21.40
N TRP A 58 -14.16 16.38 -22.48
CA TRP A 58 -14.30 14.93 -22.40
C TRP A 58 -13.06 14.27 -21.79
N VAL A 59 -11.85 14.69 -22.19
CA VAL A 59 -10.60 14.15 -21.62
C VAL A 59 -10.53 14.39 -20.12
N GLN A 60 -10.93 15.57 -19.62
CA GLN A 60 -10.98 15.86 -18.18
C GLN A 60 -11.96 14.92 -17.45
N GLN A 61 -13.18 14.77 -17.97
CA GLN A 61 -14.19 13.88 -17.38
C GLN A 61 -13.73 12.41 -17.35
N GLU A 62 -13.08 11.98 -18.43
CA GLU A 62 -12.53 10.65 -18.58
C GLU A 62 -11.42 10.37 -17.55
N LEU A 63 -10.51 11.33 -17.36
CA LEU A 63 -9.43 11.23 -16.36
C LEU A 63 -9.99 11.17 -14.94
N VAL A 64 -11.03 11.96 -14.63
CA VAL A 64 -11.74 11.89 -13.34
C VAL A 64 -12.36 10.51 -13.14
N ARG A 65 -13.00 9.94 -14.17
CA ARG A 65 -13.56 8.58 -14.09
C ARG A 65 -12.46 7.55 -13.84
N ILE A 66 -11.39 7.57 -14.62
CA ILE A 66 -10.25 6.63 -14.48
C ILE A 66 -9.68 6.68 -13.06
N CYS A 67 -9.41 7.88 -12.53
CA CYS A 67 -8.83 8.02 -11.19
C CYS A 67 -9.77 7.53 -10.08
N ARG A 68 -11.09 7.62 -10.30
CA ARG A 68 -12.10 7.17 -9.33
C ARG A 68 -12.39 5.67 -9.40
N GLU A 69 -12.44 5.11 -10.60
CA GLU A 69 -13.03 3.78 -10.85
C GLU A 69 -12.01 2.71 -11.22
N GLU A 70 -10.86 3.11 -11.79
CA GLU A 70 -9.83 2.18 -12.30
C GLU A 70 -8.58 2.12 -11.40
N ILE A 71 -8.51 2.95 -10.36
CA ILE A 71 -7.38 3.06 -9.44
C ILE A 71 -7.86 2.84 -8.00
N VAL A 72 -7.10 2.03 -7.25
CA VAL A 72 -7.39 1.68 -5.86
C VAL A 72 -6.16 1.97 -4.99
N PRO A 73 -6.29 2.76 -3.90
CA PRO A 73 -7.46 3.58 -3.56
C PRO A 73 -7.72 4.68 -4.62
N PRO A 74 -8.95 5.23 -4.70
CA PRO A 74 -9.25 6.30 -5.64
C PRO A 74 -8.28 7.48 -5.52
N LEU A 75 -7.82 7.98 -6.66
CA LEU A 75 -6.90 9.11 -6.74
C LEU A 75 -7.68 10.41 -7.02
N VAL A 76 -7.29 11.50 -6.36
CA VAL A 76 -7.87 12.83 -6.65
C VAL A 76 -7.00 13.51 -7.70
N PRO A 77 -7.48 13.69 -8.94
CA PRO A 77 -6.66 14.24 -10.01
C PRO A 77 -6.60 15.77 -9.97
N ILE A 78 -5.44 16.33 -10.25
CA ILE A 78 -5.28 17.76 -10.56
C ILE A 78 -5.16 17.87 -12.08
N ILE A 79 -6.14 18.49 -12.73
CA ILE A 79 -6.24 18.52 -14.20
C ILE A 79 -6.29 19.96 -14.69
N ASP A 80 -5.36 20.30 -15.57
CA ASP A 80 -5.29 21.61 -16.22
C ASP A 80 -5.51 21.49 -17.73
N THR A 81 -6.19 22.47 -18.32
CA THR A 81 -6.26 22.63 -19.78
C THR A 81 -5.49 23.87 -20.19
N ILE A 82 -4.51 23.69 -21.07
CA ILE A 82 -3.65 24.78 -21.54
C ILE A 82 -4.01 25.06 -22.99
N ALA A 83 -4.39 26.31 -23.27
CA ALA A 83 -4.66 26.80 -24.62
C ALA A 83 -3.42 27.45 -25.22
N PHE A 84 -3.21 27.24 -26.51
CA PHE A 84 -2.14 27.86 -27.29
C PHE A 84 -2.71 28.83 -28.32
N ASP A 85 -1.90 29.82 -28.73
CA ASP A 85 -2.26 30.83 -29.73
C ASP A 85 -2.68 30.21 -31.08
N SER A 86 -2.23 28.98 -31.37
CA SER A 86 -2.64 28.22 -32.55
C SER A 86 -4.09 27.70 -32.49
N GLY A 87 -4.83 28.00 -31.42
CA GLY A 87 -6.17 27.46 -31.15
C GLY A 87 -6.18 26.01 -30.64
N LYS A 88 -5.01 25.37 -30.50
CA LYS A 88 -4.88 24.02 -29.97
C LYS A 88 -4.96 24.05 -28.44
N ARG A 89 -5.53 23.00 -27.85
CA ARG A 89 -5.60 22.81 -26.40
C ARG A 89 -4.94 21.50 -26.01
N VAL A 90 -4.23 21.47 -24.91
CA VAL A 90 -3.68 20.25 -24.30
C VAL A 90 -4.26 20.09 -22.91
N VAL A 91 -4.37 18.85 -22.44
CA VAL A 91 -4.83 18.54 -21.08
C VAL A 91 -3.67 17.91 -20.33
N ALA A 92 -3.41 18.36 -19.12
CA ALA A 92 -2.37 17.82 -18.26
C ALA A 92 -2.98 17.28 -16.98
N LEU A 93 -2.62 16.06 -16.62
CA LEU A 93 -2.96 15.42 -15.36
C LEU A 93 -1.71 15.41 -14.48
N ASP A 94 -1.77 16.10 -13.34
CA ASP A 94 -0.75 16.02 -12.30
C ASP A 94 -1.13 14.94 -11.27
N VAL A 95 -0.16 14.07 -10.98
CA VAL A 95 -0.32 12.86 -10.17
C VAL A 95 0.58 12.97 -8.94
N ASP A 96 -0.03 12.90 -7.75
CA ASP A 96 0.68 12.91 -6.47
C ASP A 96 1.20 11.51 -6.11
N GLY A 97 2.47 11.41 -5.71
CA GLY A 97 3.12 10.16 -5.30
C GLY A 97 3.11 9.87 -3.79
N ARG A 98 2.60 10.78 -2.95
CA ARG A 98 2.80 10.72 -1.48
C ARG A 98 2.01 9.63 -0.75
N LYS A 99 0.96 9.08 -1.35
CA LYS A 99 0.04 8.13 -0.70
C LYS A 99 0.14 6.71 -1.27
N ARG A 100 1.28 6.37 -1.87
CA ARG A 100 1.60 5.00 -2.30
C ARG A 100 1.43 4.00 -1.13
N PRO A 101 0.99 2.76 -1.39
CA PRO A 101 0.86 2.15 -2.71
C PRO A 101 -0.54 2.31 -3.36
N TYR A 102 -0.55 2.37 -4.69
CA TYR A 102 -1.72 2.36 -5.58
C TYR A 102 -1.66 1.13 -6.49
N ARG A 103 -2.83 0.61 -6.87
CA ARG A 103 -2.98 -0.47 -7.84
C ARG A 103 -4.09 -0.18 -8.84
N THR A 104 -4.04 -0.84 -9.99
CA THR A 104 -5.19 -0.87 -10.89
C THR A 104 -6.34 -1.68 -10.27
N LYS A 105 -7.56 -1.46 -10.78
CA LYS A 105 -8.78 -2.13 -10.30
C LYS A 105 -8.67 -3.65 -10.23
N ASP A 106 -7.97 -4.26 -11.19
CA ASP A 106 -7.72 -5.69 -11.31
C ASP A 106 -6.56 -6.22 -10.44
N GLY A 107 -5.95 -5.36 -9.61
CA GLY A 107 -4.99 -5.79 -8.60
C GLY A 107 -3.52 -5.63 -8.97
N ARG A 108 -3.19 -5.09 -10.15
CA ARG A 108 -1.81 -4.97 -10.62
C ARG A 108 -1.14 -3.68 -10.14
N PHE A 109 0.15 -3.79 -9.80
CA PHE A 109 0.99 -2.67 -9.36
C PHE A 109 1.99 -2.33 -10.47
N TYR A 110 2.23 -1.03 -10.66
CA TYR A 110 3.18 -0.54 -11.66
C TYR A 110 4.13 0.47 -11.02
N LEU A 111 5.37 0.51 -11.52
CA LEU A 111 6.42 1.48 -11.15
C LEU A 111 7.07 2.05 -12.42
N ARG A 112 7.70 3.22 -12.30
CA ARG A 112 8.51 3.83 -13.35
C ARG A 112 9.95 3.31 -13.32
N PHE A 113 10.46 2.99 -14.50
CA PHE A 113 11.86 2.67 -14.74
C PHE A 113 12.35 3.58 -15.87
N GLY A 114 12.78 4.80 -15.50
CA GLY A 114 12.92 5.88 -16.47
C GLY A 114 11.55 6.22 -17.08
N ALA A 115 11.50 6.45 -18.39
CA ALA A 115 10.25 6.77 -19.09
C ALA A 115 9.26 5.60 -19.16
N GLU A 116 9.71 4.36 -18.96
CA GLU A 116 8.86 3.18 -19.07
C GLU A 116 8.09 2.90 -17.77
N LYS A 117 6.90 2.30 -17.92
CA LYS A 117 6.16 1.68 -16.81
C LYS A 117 6.34 0.17 -16.86
N ARG A 118 6.60 -0.45 -15.72
CA ARG A 118 6.76 -1.90 -15.57
C ARG A 118 5.79 -2.41 -14.50
N GLU A 119 5.14 -3.53 -14.77
CA GLU A 119 4.38 -4.26 -13.75
C GLU A 119 5.34 -4.83 -12.72
N VAL A 120 5.02 -4.66 -11.44
CA VAL A 120 5.82 -5.17 -10.33
C VAL A 120 5.49 -6.64 -10.12
N SER A 121 6.50 -7.51 -10.10
CA SER A 121 6.28 -8.93 -9.82
C SER A 121 5.84 -9.15 -8.36
N ARG A 122 5.29 -10.32 -8.04
CA ARG A 122 4.87 -10.63 -6.66
C ARG A 122 6.03 -10.55 -5.65
N ASP A 123 7.21 -11.01 -6.04
CA ASP A 123 8.39 -11.01 -5.18
C ASP A 123 8.94 -9.58 -4.98
N GLU A 124 9.01 -8.80 -6.05
CA GLU A 124 9.40 -7.38 -5.99
C GLU A 124 8.39 -6.55 -5.18
N LEU A 125 7.10 -6.88 -5.28
CA LEU A 125 6.03 -6.21 -4.54
C LEU A 125 6.19 -6.43 -3.04
N SER A 126 6.52 -7.66 -2.61
CA SER A 126 6.73 -7.95 -1.19
C SER A 126 7.83 -7.07 -0.61
N VAL A 127 9.00 -7.04 -1.26
CA VAL A 127 10.15 -6.24 -0.82
C VAL A 127 9.81 -4.74 -0.82
N TRP A 128 9.16 -4.25 -1.88
CA TRP A 128 8.78 -2.85 -1.97
C TRP A 128 7.75 -2.44 -0.92
N LEU A 129 6.76 -3.29 -0.63
CA LEU A 129 5.79 -3.02 0.42
C LEU A 129 6.44 -3.03 1.81
N ASP A 130 7.45 -3.87 2.03
CA ASP A 130 8.23 -3.88 3.27
C ASP A 130 8.94 -2.54 3.50
N ASP A 131 9.56 -1.98 2.46
CA ASP A 131 10.19 -0.64 2.51
C ASP A 131 9.17 0.49 2.76
N LEU A 132 7.92 0.30 2.32
CA LEU A 132 6.84 1.28 2.48
C LEU A 132 6.13 1.21 3.83
N ARG A 133 6.35 0.15 4.64
CA ARG A 133 5.68 0.01 5.92
C ARG A 133 5.99 1.24 6.79
N PRO A 134 4.95 1.99 7.20
CA PRO A 134 5.13 3.02 8.21
C PRO A 134 5.72 2.38 9.48
N LEU A 135 6.49 3.15 10.24
CA LEU A 135 6.77 2.86 11.65
C LEU A 135 5.47 2.99 12.45
N GLY A 136 4.56 2.03 12.30
CA GLY A 136 3.43 1.82 13.20
C GLY A 136 3.94 1.20 14.51
N PHE A 137 3.20 1.39 15.60
CA PHE A 137 3.59 0.80 16.89
C PHE A 137 3.72 -0.73 16.78
N GLU A 138 2.86 -1.34 15.97
CA GLU A 138 2.79 -2.75 15.67
C GLU A 138 3.98 -3.30 14.88
N THR A 139 4.73 -2.45 14.15
CA THR A 139 5.89 -2.84 13.34
C THR A 139 7.23 -2.63 14.03
N ILE A 140 7.23 -2.08 15.26
CA ILE A 140 8.45 -1.86 16.03
C ILE A 140 9.11 -3.21 16.35
N PRO A 141 10.37 -3.44 15.91
CA PRO A 141 11.11 -4.65 16.24
C PRO A 141 11.58 -4.61 17.69
N LEU A 142 11.42 -5.73 18.40
CA LEU A 142 11.81 -5.88 19.80
C LEU A 142 13.09 -6.72 19.91
N GLN A 143 14.18 -6.09 20.35
CA GLN A 143 15.50 -6.73 20.43
C GLN A 143 15.65 -7.70 21.61
N THR A 144 14.81 -7.58 22.62
CA THR A 144 14.89 -8.36 23.86
C THR A 144 14.00 -9.60 23.83
N VAL A 145 13.35 -9.88 22.71
CA VAL A 145 12.40 -10.98 22.55
C VAL A 145 13.03 -12.06 21.69
N THR A 146 12.88 -13.30 22.13
CA THR A 146 13.47 -14.50 21.53
C THR A 146 12.37 -15.44 21.05
N GLU A 147 12.72 -16.47 20.29
CA GLU A 147 11.76 -17.50 19.88
C GLU A 147 11.10 -18.19 21.09
N ASP A 148 11.81 -18.33 22.21
CA ASP A 148 11.30 -18.95 23.43
C ASP A 148 10.15 -18.15 24.10
N ASP A 149 9.95 -16.89 23.71
CA ASP A 149 8.84 -16.07 24.20
C ASP A 149 7.51 -16.39 23.49
N PHE A 150 7.52 -17.20 22.43
CA PHE A 150 6.36 -17.52 21.60
C PHE A 150 5.64 -18.82 22.00
N ASP A 151 4.31 -18.82 21.85
CA ASP A 151 3.48 -20.00 21.98
C ASP A 151 3.34 -20.68 20.61
N ASP A 152 4.22 -21.64 20.35
CA ASP A 152 4.21 -22.41 19.09
C ASP A 152 2.86 -23.10 18.85
N ALA A 153 2.19 -23.59 19.90
CA ALA A 153 0.91 -24.28 19.73
C ALA A 153 -0.16 -23.31 19.22
N LEU A 154 -0.19 -22.09 19.76
CA LEU A 154 -1.07 -21.02 19.29
C LEU A 154 -0.74 -20.62 17.85
N LEU A 155 0.54 -20.37 17.55
CA LEU A 155 0.99 -20.02 16.20
C LEU A 155 0.62 -21.09 15.17
N TRP A 156 0.84 -22.37 15.49
CA TRP A 156 0.49 -23.47 14.59
C TRP A 156 -1.02 -23.72 14.50
N SER A 157 -1.79 -23.42 15.55
CA SER A 157 -3.24 -23.46 15.49
C SER A 157 -3.78 -22.42 14.50
N PHE A 158 -3.20 -21.22 14.52
CA PHE A 158 -3.48 -20.16 13.56
C PHE A 158 -3.05 -20.54 12.14
N ALA A 159 -1.81 -21.05 11.98
CA ALA A 159 -1.29 -21.46 10.67
C ALA A 159 -2.13 -22.57 10.01
N SER A 160 -2.69 -23.48 10.82
CA SER A 160 -3.55 -24.57 10.33
C SER A 160 -4.89 -24.07 9.74
N GLY A 161 -5.22 -22.78 9.90
CA GLY A 161 -6.41 -22.15 9.32
C GLY A 161 -6.25 -21.69 7.86
N PHE A 162 -5.05 -21.79 7.27
CA PHE A 162 -4.72 -21.27 5.93
C PHE A 162 -4.61 -22.34 4.81
N ASP A 163 -5.24 -23.54 4.96
CA ASP A 163 -5.37 -24.71 4.04
C ASP A 163 -4.42 -25.94 4.21
N ASP A 164 -4.86 -27.09 3.65
CA ASP A 164 -4.38 -28.49 3.78
C ASP A 164 -2.90 -28.77 3.45
N ASP A 165 -2.20 -27.86 2.77
CA ASP A 165 -0.76 -27.95 2.45
C ASP A 165 0.11 -27.26 3.51
N ALA A 166 -0.38 -27.24 4.77
CA ALA A 166 0.31 -26.63 5.89
C ALA A 166 1.77 -27.13 5.92
N PRO A 167 2.76 -26.20 5.99
CA PRO A 167 4.16 -26.57 6.07
C PRO A 167 4.36 -27.60 7.17
N ASN A 168 5.04 -28.71 6.83
CA ASN A 168 5.21 -29.83 7.73
C ASN A 168 5.74 -29.32 9.09
N ARG A 169 4.92 -29.44 10.14
CA ARG A 169 5.15 -28.88 11.49
C ARG A 169 6.53 -29.20 12.06
N SER A 170 7.16 -30.26 11.58
CA SER A 170 8.49 -30.70 12.00
C SER A 170 9.67 -29.94 11.36
N LEU A 171 9.44 -29.12 10.33
CA LEU A 171 10.51 -28.52 9.51
C LEU A 171 10.59 -26.99 9.60
N TYR A 172 9.61 -26.33 10.19
CA TYR A 172 9.54 -24.86 10.23
C TYR A 172 9.85 -24.35 11.62
N GLN A 173 10.82 -23.44 11.70
CA GLN A 173 11.15 -22.69 12.90
C GLN A 173 10.18 -21.51 13.06
N THR A 174 9.81 -21.21 14.30
CA THR A 174 8.89 -20.12 14.63
C THR A 174 9.40 -18.77 14.11
N SER A 175 10.71 -18.51 14.23
CA SER A 175 11.31 -17.30 13.65
C SER A 175 11.13 -17.20 12.13
N ASP A 176 11.32 -18.31 11.42
CA ASP A 176 11.19 -18.35 9.97
C ASP A 176 9.74 -18.09 9.54
N PHE A 177 8.77 -18.71 10.21
CA PHE A 177 7.35 -18.53 9.90
C PHE A 177 6.87 -17.10 10.21
N LEU A 178 7.24 -16.56 11.37
CA LEU A 178 6.92 -15.17 11.73
C LEU A 178 7.56 -14.18 10.75
N ARG A 179 8.80 -14.43 10.30
CA ARG A 179 9.51 -13.54 9.38
C ARG A 179 9.03 -13.63 7.94
N LYS A 180 8.91 -14.82 7.38
CA LYS A 180 8.72 -15.04 5.93
C LYS A 180 7.24 -15.14 5.54
N ASP A 181 6.43 -15.78 6.38
CA ASP A 181 5.04 -16.08 6.05
C ASP A 181 4.08 -15.03 6.61
N LEU A 182 4.28 -14.63 7.88
CA LEU A 182 3.42 -13.63 8.53
C LEU A 182 3.97 -12.20 8.46
N LEU A 183 5.26 -12.05 8.14
CA LEU A 183 5.95 -10.76 8.07
C LEU A 183 5.86 -9.95 9.37
N LEU A 184 5.90 -10.65 10.51
CA LEU A 184 5.86 -10.11 11.88
C LEU A 184 7.22 -10.18 12.59
N ALA A 185 8.30 -10.44 11.87
CA ALA A 185 9.66 -10.35 12.38
C ALA A 185 10.63 -9.85 11.31
N VAL A 186 11.68 -9.17 11.73
CA VAL A 186 12.79 -8.70 10.87
C VAL A 186 14.11 -9.29 11.33
N GLY A 187 15.13 -9.23 10.47
CA GLY A 187 16.45 -9.82 10.72
C GLY A 187 16.75 -11.00 9.79
N ASN A 188 18.00 -11.47 9.85
CA ASN A 188 18.54 -12.50 8.96
C ASN A 188 18.51 -13.88 9.64
N THR A 189 19.15 -14.90 9.06
CA THR A 189 19.22 -16.24 9.68
C THR A 189 19.77 -16.23 11.10
N ASP A 190 20.71 -15.33 11.40
CA ASP A 190 21.34 -15.21 12.71
C ASP A 190 20.67 -14.18 13.64
N ASP A 191 19.72 -13.38 13.12
CA ASP A 191 19.07 -12.28 13.83
C ASP A 191 17.55 -12.41 13.79
N PHE A 192 16.91 -12.46 14.96
CA PHE A 192 15.46 -12.52 15.08
C PHE A 192 14.95 -11.35 15.92
N PHE A 193 14.24 -10.44 15.26
CA PHE A 193 13.61 -9.30 15.91
C PHE A 193 12.11 -9.29 15.61
N PRO A 194 11.28 -9.93 16.46
CA PRO A 194 9.85 -9.93 16.27
C PRO A 194 9.28 -8.53 16.48
N THR A 195 8.19 -8.23 15.78
CA THR A 195 7.49 -6.97 15.95
C THR A 195 6.57 -6.99 17.17
N VAL A 196 6.11 -5.82 17.61
CA VAL A 196 5.07 -5.70 18.64
C VAL A 196 3.82 -6.51 18.27
N ALA A 197 3.41 -6.55 16.99
CA ALA A 197 2.30 -7.38 16.54
C ALA A 197 2.56 -8.89 16.73
N ALA A 198 3.75 -9.39 16.42
CA ALA A 198 4.12 -10.78 16.70
C ALA A 198 3.92 -11.11 18.19
N VAL A 199 4.41 -10.24 19.08
CA VAL A 199 4.28 -10.46 20.53
C VAL A 199 2.81 -10.43 20.96
N LEU A 200 2.01 -9.48 20.46
CA LEU A 200 0.60 -9.39 20.82
C LEU A 200 -0.25 -10.56 20.33
N LEU A 201 0.12 -11.20 19.22
CA LEU A 201 -0.65 -12.28 18.60
C LEU A 201 -0.20 -13.67 19.03
N PHE A 202 1.10 -13.86 19.27
CA PHE A 202 1.68 -15.19 19.40
C PHE A 202 2.66 -15.37 20.57
N ALA A 203 2.95 -14.34 21.37
CA ALA A 203 3.75 -14.56 22.59
C ALA A 203 2.97 -15.36 23.64
N LYS A 204 3.68 -16.04 24.53
CA LYS A 204 3.04 -16.69 25.68
C LYS A 204 2.30 -15.63 26.52
N SER A 205 1.11 -15.97 26.99
CA SER A 205 0.22 -15.02 27.69
C SER A 205 0.86 -14.31 28.88
N GLU A 206 1.77 -14.96 29.58
CA GLU A 206 2.55 -14.38 30.69
C GLU A 206 3.62 -13.39 30.23
N ARG A 207 4.14 -13.51 29.01
CA ARG A 207 5.21 -12.65 28.46
C ARG A 207 4.67 -11.33 27.95
N VAL A 208 3.46 -11.32 27.37
CA VAL A 208 2.82 -10.11 26.83
C VAL A 208 2.77 -8.94 27.83
N PRO A 209 2.28 -9.08 29.07
CA PRO A 209 2.22 -7.95 30.02
C PRO A 209 3.60 -7.49 30.51
N GLU A 210 4.63 -8.34 30.45
CA GLU A 210 6.01 -7.94 30.77
C GLU A 210 6.63 -7.11 29.65
N LEU A 211 6.39 -7.51 28.40
CA LEU A 211 6.92 -6.86 27.20
C LEU A 211 6.12 -5.60 26.83
N LEU A 212 4.81 -5.61 27.06
CA LEU A 212 3.85 -4.57 26.66
C LEU A 212 2.89 -4.25 27.82
N PRO A 213 3.35 -3.58 28.89
CA PRO A 213 2.59 -3.37 30.13
C PRO A 213 1.32 -2.49 30.02
N ARG A 214 0.94 -2.07 28.81
CA ARG A 214 -0.29 -1.29 28.52
C ARG A 214 -1.17 -1.94 27.44
N SER A 215 -0.98 -3.22 27.12
CA SER A 215 -1.84 -3.97 26.21
C SER A 215 -2.98 -4.66 26.97
N ASN A 216 -4.02 -3.89 27.34
CA ASN A 216 -5.18 -4.42 28.07
C ASN A 216 -6.45 -4.13 27.26
N VAL A 217 -7.39 -5.09 27.23
CA VAL A 217 -8.76 -4.83 26.77
C VAL A 217 -9.68 -4.82 27.99
N THR A 218 -10.44 -3.73 28.12
CA THR A 218 -11.51 -3.64 29.11
C THR A 218 -12.82 -4.08 28.45
N VAL A 219 -13.37 -5.19 28.91
CA VAL A 219 -14.72 -5.62 28.53
C VAL A 219 -15.67 -5.11 29.59
N ALA A 220 -16.61 -4.26 29.17
CA ALA A 220 -17.60 -3.65 30.05
C ALA A 220 -19.02 -4.02 29.60
N ARG A 221 -19.84 -4.54 30.52
CA ARG A 221 -21.25 -4.82 30.27
C ARG A 221 -22.11 -3.74 30.92
N TYR A 222 -22.99 -3.17 30.12
CA TYR A 222 -23.90 -2.11 30.53
C TYR A 222 -25.34 -2.62 30.62
N SER A 223 -26.18 -1.92 31.39
CA SER A 223 -27.58 -2.29 31.66
C SER A 223 -28.55 -2.00 30.53
N GLY A 224 -28.08 -1.43 29.43
CA GLY A 224 -28.89 -1.02 28.28
C GLY A 224 -28.02 -0.51 27.13
N ASP A 225 -28.67 -0.08 26.06
CA ASP A 225 -28.10 0.31 24.76
C ASP A 225 -28.00 1.82 24.53
N ASN A 226 -28.41 2.61 25.53
CA ASN A 226 -28.54 4.06 25.44
C ASN A 226 -27.48 4.79 26.28
N GLY A 227 -27.26 6.08 26.01
CA GLY A 227 -26.30 6.92 26.74
C GLY A 227 -26.57 7.12 28.25
N THR A 228 -27.64 6.55 28.78
CA THR A 228 -27.98 6.51 30.22
C THR A 228 -27.76 5.15 30.88
N ALA A 229 -27.24 4.16 30.13
CA ALA A 229 -27.00 2.81 30.63
C ALA A 229 -25.93 2.80 31.73
N GLN A 230 -26.22 2.09 32.82
CA GLN A 230 -25.29 1.97 33.94
C GLN A 230 -24.30 0.82 33.68
N LEU A 231 -23.05 1.02 34.09
CA LEU A 231 -22.05 -0.05 34.08
C LEU A 231 -22.45 -1.12 35.10
N ILE A 232 -22.66 -2.35 34.63
CA ILE A 232 -22.99 -3.48 35.52
C ILE A 232 -21.70 -4.16 35.99
N GLU A 233 -20.79 -4.43 35.06
CA GLU A 233 -19.51 -5.09 35.34
C GLU A 233 -18.48 -4.64 34.31
N ALA A 234 -17.22 -4.58 34.75
CA ALA A 234 -16.07 -4.42 33.87
C ALA A 234 -14.99 -5.42 34.29
N VAL A 235 -14.40 -6.08 33.31
CA VAL A 235 -13.24 -6.94 33.51
C VAL A 235 -12.11 -6.40 32.63
N GLU A 236 -10.97 -6.15 33.27
CA GLU A 236 -9.73 -5.89 32.56
C GLU A 236 -9.08 -7.24 32.24
N VAL A 237 -8.99 -7.56 30.96
CA VAL A 237 -8.32 -8.77 30.49
C VAL A 237 -6.92 -8.37 30.02
N LYS A 238 -5.92 -9.16 30.38
CA LYS A 238 -4.50 -8.94 30.07
C LYS A 238 -3.97 -10.16 29.32
N GLY A 239 -3.24 -9.95 28.23
CA GLY A 239 -2.68 -11.02 27.40
C GLY A 239 -3.43 -11.22 26.08
N ILE A 240 -3.19 -12.37 25.43
CA ILE A 240 -3.72 -12.73 24.10
C ILE A 240 -5.11 -13.37 24.24
N TYR A 241 -6.01 -13.03 23.31
CA TYR A 241 -7.42 -13.47 23.26
C TYR A 241 -7.65 -14.56 22.22
#